data_AF-A0A5B8N635-F1
#
_entry.id   AF-A0A5B8N635-F1
#
_cell.length_a   1.000
_cell.length_b   1.000
_cell.length_c   1.000
_cell.angle_alpha   90.00
_cell.angle_beta   90.00
_cell.angle_gamma   90.00
#
_symmetry.space_group_name_H-M   'P 1'
#
loop_
_entity.id
_entity.type
_entity.pdbx_description
1 polymer ?
#
loop_
_entity_poly.entity_id
_entity_poly.type
_entity_poly.pdbx_seq_one_letter_code
_entity_poly.pdbx_strand_id
1 'polypeptide(L)'
;MVSLRSKRNFLRIACAVLAFWIAALCIPAQAEYADVVLNNRAEKEGVRPVIFPHWFHRIRFRCKVCHFELGFQMRAGSNNVLMSDIIDGKFCGMCHNDQIAWGPANCDLCHSGRPGLQSGIYGGASTAGPGRW
;
A
#
# COMPACT_ATOMS: atom_id res chain seq x y z
N MET A 1 -19.74 -3.01 -52.04
CA MET A 1 -18.35 -3.51 -51.91
C MET A 1 -17.52 -2.46 -51.17
N VAL A 2 -17.17 -2.69 -49.89
CA VAL A 2 -16.36 -1.73 -49.11
C VAL A 2 -14.89 -1.86 -49.51
N SER A 3 -14.28 -0.76 -49.94
CA SER A 3 -12.89 -0.70 -50.42
C SER A 3 -11.88 -1.24 -49.38
N LEU A 4 -10.86 -1.98 -49.84
CA LEU A 4 -9.74 -2.48 -49.01
C LEU A 4 -9.07 -1.37 -48.18
N ARG A 5 -9.09 -0.12 -48.67
CA ARG A 5 -8.57 1.06 -47.96
C ARG A 5 -9.41 1.42 -46.74
N SER A 6 -10.73 1.26 -46.83
CA SER A 6 -11.67 1.49 -45.72
C SER A 6 -11.52 0.43 -44.63
N LYS A 7 -11.35 -0.85 -45.00
CA LYS A 7 -11.07 -1.93 -44.03
C LYS A 7 -9.74 -1.74 -43.29
N ARG A 8 -8.68 -1.32 -43.98
CA ARG A 8 -7.37 -0.99 -43.37
C ARG A 8 -7.44 0.21 -42.43
N ASN A 9 -8.22 1.23 -42.77
CA ASN A 9 -8.43 2.38 -41.90
C ASN A 9 -9.23 1.98 -40.64
N PHE A 10 -10.26 1.14 -40.81
CA PHE A 10 -11.06 0.65 -39.69
C PHE A 10 -10.23 -0.19 -38.72
N LEU A 11 -9.38 -1.08 -39.23
CA LEU A 11 -8.46 -1.89 -38.42
C LEU A 11 -7.45 -1.02 -37.66
N ARG A 12 -6.89 0.02 -38.32
CA ARG A 12 -5.97 0.98 -37.67
C ARG A 12 -6.65 1.75 -36.54
N ILE A 13 -7.89 2.20 -36.77
CA ILE A 13 -8.68 2.90 -35.74
C ILE A 13 -8.98 1.95 -34.58
N ALA A 14 -9.40 0.72 -34.86
CA ALA A 14 -9.67 -0.28 -33.82
C ALA A 14 -8.43 -0.60 -32.97
N CYS A 15 -7.26 -0.79 -33.60
CA CYS A 15 -6.01 -1.00 -32.88
C CYS A 15 -5.58 0.23 -32.07
N ALA A 16 -5.76 1.44 -32.59
CA ALA A 16 -5.43 2.68 -31.87
C ALA A 16 -6.33 2.88 -30.65
N VAL A 17 -7.64 2.60 -30.78
CA VAL A 17 -8.60 2.62 -29.68
C VAL A 17 -8.24 1.57 -28.64
N LEU A 18 -7.94 0.34 -29.05
CA LEU A 18 -7.53 -0.73 -28.13
C LEU A 18 -6.25 -0.38 -27.38
N ALA A 19 -5.24 0.15 -28.06
CA ALA A 19 -3.98 0.58 -27.43
C ALA A 19 -4.20 1.73 -26.43
N PHE A 20 -5.08 2.68 -26.75
CA PHE A 20 -5.46 3.76 -25.84
C PHE A 20 -6.18 3.22 -24.59
N TRP A 21 -7.11 2.28 -24.75
CA TRP A 21 -7.80 1.64 -23.63
C TRP A 21 -6.85 0.84 -22.73
N ILE A 22 -5.89 0.09 -23.31
CA ILE A 22 -4.87 -0.64 -22.54
C ILE A 22 -3.99 0.34 -21.76
N ALA A 23 -3.56 1.44 -22.38
CA ALA A 23 -2.77 2.47 -21.70
C ALA A 23 -3.55 3.15 -20.56
N ALA A 24 -4.85 3.41 -20.75
CA ALA A 24 -5.72 4.01 -19.74
C ALA A 24 -5.97 3.09 -18.53
N LEU A 25 -5.87 1.76 -18.69
CA LEU A 25 -5.98 0.78 -17.60
C LEU A 25 -4.70 0.69 -16.75
N CYS A 26 -3.58 1.25 -17.20
CA CYS A 26 -2.29 1.22 -16.49
C CYS A 26 -2.06 2.44 -15.58
N ILE A 27 -3.08 2.87 -14.81
CA ILE A 27 -2.86 3.91 -13.80
C ILE A 27 -2.03 3.31 -12.65
N PRO A 28 -0.83 3.84 -12.36
CA PRO A 28 -0.02 3.32 -11.26
C PRO A 28 -0.72 3.59 -9.93
N ALA A 29 -0.78 2.57 -9.07
CA ALA A 29 -1.25 2.73 -7.69
C ALA A 29 -0.48 3.87 -7.01
N GLN A 30 -1.21 4.89 -6.54
CA GLN A 30 -0.65 6.01 -5.82
C GLN A 30 -0.69 5.72 -4.32
N ALA A 31 0.29 6.25 -3.58
CA ALA A 31 0.24 6.25 -2.12
C ALA A 31 -0.87 7.20 -1.66
N GLU A 32 -1.67 6.74 -0.69
CA GLU A 32 -2.81 7.47 -0.14
C GLU A 32 -2.39 8.28 1.09
N TYR A 33 -3.25 9.19 1.58
CA TYR A 33 -2.97 10.04 2.74
C TYR A 33 -2.29 9.28 3.88
N ALA A 34 -1.07 9.69 4.19
CA ALA A 34 -0.26 9.19 5.30
C ALA A 34 0.18 7.73 5.21
N ASP A 35 0.19 7.05 4.06
CA ASP A 35 0.78 5.70 3.96
C ASP A 35 2.24 5.69 4.46
N VAL A 36 2.63 4.69 5.26
CA VAL A 36 3.95 4.66 5.92
C VAL A 36 4.81 3.54 5.35
N VAL A 37 6.05 3.87 5.01
CA VAL A 37 7.08 2.88 4.73
C VAL A 37 7.93 2.70 5.99
N LEU A 38 8.17 1.44 6.37
CA LEU A 38 9.09 1.07 7.45
C LEU A 38 10.26 0.28 6.87
N ASN A 39 11.43 0.89 6.85
CA ASN A 39 12.66 0.29 6.31
C ASN A 39 13.93 0.57 7.14
N ASN A 40 13.77 0.89 8.43
CA ASN A 40 14.95 1.14 9.28
C ASN A 40 15.84 -0.11 9.47
N ARG A 41 15.23 -1.30 9.32
CA ARG A 41 15.88 -2.60 9.51
C ARG A 41 15.55 -3.64 8.44
N ALA A 42 14.35 -3.61 7.85
CA ALA A 42 13.86 -4.67 6.96
C ALA A 42 14.91 -5.09 5.91
N GLU A 43 15.41 -4.16 5.11
CA GLU A 43 16.41 -4.50 4.09
C GLU A 43 17.77 -4.94 4.65
N LYS A 44 18.17 -4.42 5.82
CA LYS A 44 19.41 -4.85 6.50
C LYS A 44 19.32 -6.31 6.94
N GLU A 45 18.12 -6.78 7.25
CA GLU A 45 17.80 -8.16 7.63
C GLU A 45 17.39 -9.03 6.42
N GLY A 46 17.58 -8.53 5.19
CA GLY A 46 17.34 -9.30 3.97
C GLY A 46 15.87 -9.46 3.58
N VAL A 47 14.95 -8.68 4.16
CA VAL A 47 13.53 -8.68 3.80
C VAL A 47 13.12 -7.34 3.17
N ARG A 48 12.07 -7.36 2.35
CA ARG A 48 11.59 -6.14 1.67
C ARG A 48 11.08 -5.09 2.66
N PRO A 49 11.10 -3.79 2.32
CA PRO A 49 10.47 -2.75 3.14
C PRO A 49 9.01 -3.05 3.45
N VAL A 50 8.53 -2.66 4.62
CA VAL A 50 7.12 -2.82 5.00
C VAL A 50 6.32 -1.61 4.52
N ILE A 51 5.17 -1.86 3.90
CA ILE A 51 4.20 -0.82 3.55
C ILE A 51 3.01 -0.93 4.50
N PHE A 52 2.75 0.13 5.25
CA PHE A 52 1.57 0.28 6.08
C PHE A 52 0.55 1.22 5.40
N PRO A 53 -0.54 0.68 4.81
CA PRO A 53 -1.56 1.49 4.18
C PRO A 53 -2.50 2.08 5.23
N HIS A 54 -2.34 3.36 5.55
CA HIS A 54 -3.18 4.00 6.57
C HIS A 54 -4.66 4.00 6.15
N TRP A 55 -4.94 4.14 4.85
CA TRP A 55 -6.31 4.19 4.34
C TRP A 55 -7.12 2.95 4.72
N PHE A 56 -6.55 1.76 4.55
CA PHE A 56 -7.25 0.50 4.79
C PHE A 56 -7.56 0.31 6.27
N HIS A 57 -6.62 0.72 7.13
CA HIS A 57 -6.77 0.67 8.58
C HIS A 57 -7.78 1.72 9.07
N ARG A 58 -7.78 2.94 8.49
CA ARG A 58 -8.71 4.02 8.88
C ARG A 58 -10.17 3.77 8.50
N ILE A 59 -10.45 2.89 7.55
CA ILE A 59 -11.83 2.46 7.26
C ILE A 59 -12.43 1.67 8.44
N ARG A 60 -11.58 1.05 9.27
CA ARG A 60 -12.01 0.15 10.36
C ARG A 60 -11.72 0.70 11.75
N PHE A 61 -10.65 1.48 11.90
CA PHE A 61 -10.14 1.93 13.19
C PHE A 61 -9.91 3.44 13.21
N ARG A 62 -10.12 4.04 14.38
CA ARG A 62 -9.83 5.46 14.63
C ARG A 62 -8.34 5.65 14.93
N CYS A 63 -7.83 6.87 14.69
CA CYS A 63 -6.44 7.23 14.95
C CYS A 63 -5.97 6.88 16.37
N LYS A 64 -6.85 7.03 17.38
CA LYS A 64 -6.56 6.72 18.78
C LYS A 64 -6.12 5.26 19.00
N VAL A 65 -6.71 4.30 18.26
CA VAL A 65 -6.38 2.89 18.41
C VAL A 65 -4.88 2.70 18.16
N CYS A 66 -4.37 3.17 17.02
CA CYS A 66 -2.96 3.00 16.69
C CYS A 66 -2.05 3.92 17.51
N HIS A 67 -2.38 5.20 17.60
CA HIS A 67 -1.42 6.20 18.09
C HIS A 67 -1.45 6.45 19.60
N PHE A 68 -2.53 6.07 20.27
CA PHE A 68 -2.63 6.15 21.72
C PHE A 68 -2.63 4.77 22.36
N GLU A 69 -3.49 3.86 21.90
CA GLU A 69 -3.65 2.54 22.55
C GLU A 69 -2.49 1.59 22.19
N LEU A 70 -2.07 1.54 20.92
CA LEU A 70 -0.93 0.72 20.50
C LEU A 70 0.43 1.43 20.62
N GLY A 71 0.45 2.73 20.94
CA GLY A 71 1.67 3.50 21.17
C GLY A 71 2.50 3.83 19.91
N PHE A 72 1.91 3.78 18.71
CA PHE A 72 2.58 4.30 17.52
C PHE A 72 2.72 5.82 17.62
N GLN A 73 3.95 6.32 17.64
CA GLN A 73 4.21 7.75 17.62
C GLN A 73 3.78 8.35 16.28
N MET A 74 3.25 9.57 16.31
CA MET A 74 2.87 10.35 15.13
C MET A 74 4.09 10.89 14.36
N ARG A 75 5.09 10.03 14.11
CA ARG A 75 6.34 10.35 13.40
C ARG A 75 6.93 9.06 12.81
N ALA A 76 7.02 8.99 11.49
CA ALA A 76 7.58 7.84 10.80
C ALA A 76 9.01 7.53 11.31
N GLY A 77 9.30 6.23 11.43
CA GLY A 77 10.60 5.74 11.92
C GLY A 77 10.87 5.93 13.42
N SER A 78 9.94 6.50 14.21
CA SER A 78 10.17 6.73 15.65
C SER A 78 9.91 5.50 16.52
N ASN A 79 9.08 4.57 16.06
CA ASN A 79 8.86 3.30 16.72
C ASN A 79 9.83 2.25 16.18
N ASN A 80 10.43 1.51 17.10
CA ASN A 80 11.37 0.44 16.78
C ASN A 80 10.64 -0.91 16.69
N VAL A 81 9.77 -1.09 15.71
CA VAL A 81 8.96 -2.32 15.57
C VAL A 81 9.87 -3.50 15.24
N LEU A 82 9.80 -4.56 16.04
CA LEU A 82 10.48 -5.84 15.83
C LEU A 82 9.48 -6.95 15.53
N MET A 83 9.92 -7.95 14.78
CA MET A 83 9.10 -9.15 14.56
C MET A 83 8.85 -9.91 15.87
N SER A 84 9.82 -9.93 16.80
CA SER A 84 9.63 -10.50 18.14
C SER A 84 8.51 -9.79 18.91
N ASP A 85 8.46 -8.46 18.86
CA ASP A 85 7.37 -7.69 19.48
C ASP A 85 6.02 -8.01 18.84
N ILE A 86 5.97 -8.21 17.52
CA ILE A 86 4.75 -8.60 16.81
C ILE A 86 4.29 -10.00 17.23
N ILE A 87 5.21 -10.95 17.35
CA ILE A 87 4.90 -12.31 17.84
C ILE A 87 4.38 -12.26 19.29
N ASP A 88 4.95 -11.38 20.12
CA ASP A 88 4.49 -11.13 21.49
C ASP A 88 3.18 -10.32 21.57
N GLY A 89 2.52 -10.10 20.44
CA GLY A 89 1.23 -9.43 20.36
C GLY A 89 1.29 -7.92 20.48
N LYS A 90 2.44 -7.27 20.28
CA LYS A 90 2.56 -5.79 20.28
C LYS A 90 2.47 -5.23 18.86
N PHE A 91 2.24 -3.91 18.76
CA PHE A 91 2.18 -3.19 17.47
C PHE A 91 1.23 -3.88 16.48
N CYS A 92 1.73 -4.34 15.34
CA CYS A 92 0.98 -5.05 14.33
C CYS A 92 0.34 -6.33 14.89
N GLY A 93 1.02 -7.01 15.81
CA GLY A 93 0.60 -8.27 16.42
C GLY A 93 -0.64 -8.17 17.32
N MET A 94 -1.04 -6.96 17.73
CA MET A 94 -2.30 -6.78 18.45
C MET A 94 -3.52 -7.15 17.59
N CYS A 95 -3.39 -7.06 16.26
CA CYS A 95 -4.46 -7.39 15.32
C CYS A 95 -4.06 -8.49 14.33
N HIS A 96 -2.81 -8.51 13.86
CA HIS A 96 -2.27 -9.56 13.00
C HIS A 96 -1.87 -10.78 13.84
N ASN A 97 -2.89 -11.51 14.31
CA ASN A 97 -2.78 -12.59 15.31
C ASN A 97 -3.66 -13.81 15.01
N ASP A 98 -4.07 -13.98 13.76
CA ASP A 98 -4.96 -15.04 13.27
C ASP A 98 -6.39 -15.01 13.85
N GLN A 99 -6.76 -13.98 14.60
CA GLN A 99 -8.11 -13.80 15.14
C GLN A 99 -8.80 -12.57 14.56
N ILE A 100 -8.11 -11.41 14.57
CA ILE A 100 -8.66 -10.14 14.07
C ILE A 100 -8.28 -9.94 12.59
N ALA A 101 -7.04 -10.24 12.25
CA ALA A 101 -6.49 -10.23 10.91
C ALA A 101 -5.54 -11.42 10.71
N TRP A 102 -5.04 -11.59 9.49
CA TRP A 102 -4.07 -12.64 9.17
C TRP A 102 -2.85 -12.59 10.11
N GLY A 103 -2.34 -13.76 10.48
CA GLY A 103 -1.17 -13.89 11.34
C GLY A 103 0.12 -13.38 10.73
N PRO A 104 1.13 -13.13 11.57
CA PRO A 104 2.35 -12.43 11.18
C PRO A 104 3.31 -13.32 10.37
N ALA A 105 3.03 -14.63 10.29
CA ALA A 105 3.76 -15.57 9.44
C ALA A 105 3.60 -15.29 7.93
N ASN A 106 2.61 -14.48 7.52
CA ASN A 106 2.40 -14.09 6.13
C ASN A 106 3.31 -12.91 5.74
N CYS A 107 4.62 -13.15 5.68
CA CYS A 107 5.66 -12.12 5.53
C CYS A 107 5.40 -11.14 4.38
N ASP A 108 5.02 -11.66 3.20
CA ASP A 108 4.85 -10.87 1.98
C ASP A 108 3.70 -9.87 2.00
N LEU A 109 2.72 -10.06 2.90
CA LEU A 109 1.59 -9.14 3.05
C LEU A 109 2.03 -7.82 3.69
N CYS A 110 3.01 -7.88 4.59
CA CYS A 110 3.58 -6.69 5.25
C CYS A 110 4.80 -6.19 4.48
N HIS A 111 5.74 -7.07 4.16
CA HIS A 111 6.98 -6.80 3.45
C HIS A 111 6.76 -6.65 1.94
N SER A 112 5.89 -5.73 1.54
CA SER A 112 5.43 -5.57 0.16
C SER A 112 6.16 -4.46 -0.61
N GLY A 113 7.02 -3.69 0.06
CA GLY A 113 7.71 -2.56 -0.52
C GLY A 113 8.76 -2.95 -1.56
N ARG A 114 9.02 -2.03 -2.49
CA ARG A 114 10.14 -2.17 -3.43
C ARG A 114 11.47 -1.98 -2.68
N PRO A 115 12.52 -2.73 -3.03
CA PRO A 115 13.85 -2.49 -2.48
C PRO A 115 14.30 -1.03 -2.67
N GLY A 116 15.00 -0.48 -1.68
CA GLY A 116 15.52 0.88 -1.63
C GLY A 116 14.53 1.95 -1.15
N LEU A 117 13.26 1.62 -0.89
CA LEU A 117 12.29 2.58 -0.36
C LEU A 117 12.69 3.02 1.05
N GLN A 118 12.86 4.32 1.26
CA GLN A 118 13.23 4.87 2.56
C GLN A 118 12.04 4.87 3.52
N SER A 119 12.32 4.75 4.82
CA SER A 119 11.30 4.96 5.84
C SER A 119 10.72 6.37 5.72
N GLY A 120 9.40 6.49 5.78
CA GLY A 120 8.77 7.80 5.60
C GLY A 120 7.26 7.73 5.48
N ILE A 121 6.66 8.91 5.38
CA ILE A 121 5.25 9.08 5.07
C ILE A 121 5.14 9.41 3.58
N TYR A 122 4.27 8.69 2.89
CA TYR A 122 3.98 8.83 1.47
C TYR A 122 2.50 9.20 1.29
N GLY A 123 2.18 9.80 0.14
CA GLY A 123 0.86 10.37 -0.14
C GLY A 123 0.73 11.84 0.30
N GLY A 124 -0.22 12.55 -0.29
CA GLY A 124 -0.48 13.97 0.01
C GLY A 124 -1.14 14.16 1.37
N ALA A 125 -1.51 15.39 1.72
CA ALA A 125 -2.18 15.74 2.98
C ALA A 125 -3.70 15.46 2.98
N SER A 126 -4.25 14.93 1.88
CA SER A 126 -5.69 14.76 1.64
C SER A 126 -6.04 13.31 1.33
N THR A 127 -7.14 12.82 1.89
CA THR A 127 -7.65 11.47 1.60
C THR A 127 -8.47 11.49 0.30
N ALA A 128 -8.22 10.57 -0.63
CA ALA A 128 -9.07 10.27 -1.78
C ALA A 128 -10.30 9.42 -1.40
N GLY A 129 -10.29 8.75 -0.23
CA GLY A 129 -11.43 8.00 0.30
C GLY A 129 -12.62 8.87 0.76
N PRO A 130 -13.84 8.29 0.89
CA PRO A 130 -15.04 9.03 1.30
C PRO A 130 -15.02 9.49 2.78
N GLY A 131 -14.03 9.04 3.55
CA GLY A 131 -13.85 9.43 4.93
C GLY A 131 -13.32 10.86 5.02
N ARG A 132 -14.24 11.84 5.09
CA ARG A 132 -13.94 13.17 5.64
C ARG A 132 -13.76 12.98 7.15
N TRP A 133 -12.53 13.00 7.63
CA TRP A 133 -12.17 12.99 9.05
C TRP A 133 -11.69 14.38 9.45
#